data_AF-A0AAJ5X2A4-F1
#
_entry.id   AF-A0AAJ5X2A4-F1
#
_cell.length_a   1.000
_cell.length_b   1.000
_cell.length_c   1.000
_cell.angle_alpha   90.00
_cell.angle_beta   90.00
_cell.angle_gamma   90.00
#
_symmetry.space_group_name_H-M   'P 1'
#
loop_
_entity.id
_entity.type
_entity.pdbx_description
1 polymer ?
#
loop_
_entity_poly.entity_id
_entity_poly.type
_entity_poly.pdbx_seq_one_letter_code
_entity_poly.pdbx_strand_id
1 'polypeptide(L)'
;MRDPHDRRPGALTQAETLATAVGLNMAGTWSATAAGYFSRVSKARMLEAVTEAVGAEEAGRIAGMKKADMADAAERLLEGRGWLPPVLRTALVKEPDAEAASSEDDAYPFAAE
;
A
#
# COMPACT_ATOMS: atom_id res chain seq x y z
N MET A 1 -15.70 -16.09 -6.93
CA MET A 1 -15.14 -16.50 -8.24
C MET A 1 -13.63 -16.60 -8.05
N ARG A 2 -13.05 -17.80 -8.14
CA ARG A 2 -11.64 -18.05 -7.87
C ARG A 2 -10.82 -17.67 -9.10
N ASP A 3 -9.77 -16.88 -8.94
CA ASP A 3 -8.90 -16.51 -10.06
C ASP A 3 -8.19 -17.76 -10.61
N PRO A 4 -8.18 -18.01 -11.94
CA PRO A 4 -7.55 -19.20 -12.53
C PRO A 4 -6.05 -19.35 -12.21
N HIS A 5 -5.37 -18.27 -11.83
CA HIS A 5 -3.95 -18.28 -11.47
C HIS A 5 -3.73 -18.54 -9.98
N ASP A 6 -4.78 -18.58 -9.16
CA ASP A 6 -4.73 -18.93 -7.75
C ASP A 6 -4.56 -20.45 -7.57
N ARG A 7 -3.35 -20.95 -7.85
CA ARG A 7 -3.02 -22.37 -7.75
C ARG A 7 -2.85 -22.86 -6.30
N ARG A 8 -2.81 -21.97 -5.30
CA ARG A 8 -2.53 -22.32 -3.90
C ARG A 8 -3.39 -21.50 -2.94
N PRO A 9 -4.52 -22.07 -2.46
CA PRO A 9 -5.40 -21.37 -1.52
C PRO A 9 -4.61 -21.15 -0.21
N GLY A 10 -4.21 -19.90 0.05
CA GLY A 10 -3.40 -19.51 1.21
C GLY A 10 -2.03 -18.91 0.90
N ALA A 11 -1.57 -18.95 -0.36
CA ALA A 11 -0.29 -18.35 -0.73
C ALA A 11 -0.24 -16.83 -0.46
N LEU A 12 -1.35 -16.11 -0.68
CA LEU A 12 -1.44 -14.68 -0.40
C LEU A 12 -1.38 -14.39 1.10
N THR A 13 -2.08 -15.16 1.94
CA THR A 13 -2.03 -15.02 3.39
C THR A 13 -0.63 -15.25 3.95
N GLN A 14 0.09 -16.26 3.41
CA GLN A 14 1.49 -16.50 3.79
C GLN A 14 2.40 -15.36 3.33
N ALA A 15 2.20 -14.83 2.13
CA ALA A 15 2.95 -13.68 1.63
C ALA A 15 2.72 -12.44 2.50
N GLU A 16 1.48 -12.14 2.90
CA GLU A 16 1.17 -11.06 3.84
C GLU A 16 1.84 -11.26 5.19
N THR A 17 1.84 -12.49 5.73
CA THR A 17 2.51 -12.81 7.00
C THR A 17 4.02 -12.53 6.91
N LEU A 18 4.66 -12.94 5.82
CA LEU A 18 6.09 -12.71 5.60
C LEU A 18 6.39 -11.22 5.37
N ALA A 19 5.60 -10.54 4.53
CA ALA A 19 5.73 -9.11 4.26
C ALA A 19 5.62 -8.27 5.54
N THR A 20 4.66 -8.64 6.41
CA THR A 20 4.47 -8.06 7.73
C THR A 20 5.69 -8.31 8.64
N ALA A 21 6.15 -9.56 8.74
CA ALA A 21 7.26 -9.93 9.62
C ALA A 21 8.59 -9.26 9.24
N VAL A 22 8.81 -8.97 7.96
CA VAL A 22 10.02 -8.28 7.48
C VAL A 22 9.85 -6.76 7.35
N GLY A 23 8.68 -6.21 7.71
CA GLY A 23 8.40 -4.77 7.55
C GLY A 23 8.49 -4.30 6.10
N LEU A 24 8.02 -5.09 5.14
CA LEU A 24 8.11 -4.78 3.72
C LEU A 24 7.32 -3.50 3.41
N ASN A 25 8.03 -2.43 3.06
CA ASN A 25 7.44 -1.20 2.53
C ASN A 25 7.71 -1.06 1.04
N MET A 26 6.70 -1.34 0.22
CA MET A 26 6.79 -1.24 -1.25
C MET A 26 6.86 0.21 -1.77
N ALA A 27 6.46 1.21 -0.97
CA ALA A 27 6.43 2.61 -1.40
C ALA A 27 7.83 3.17 -1.69
N GLY A 28 8.89 2.56 -1.13
CA GLY A 28 10.28 2.95 -1.39
C GLY A 28 10.88 2.34 -2.65
N THR A 29 10.29 1.29 -3.20
CA THR A 29 10.86 0.52 -4.34
C THR A 29 9.97 0.54 -5.58
N TRP A 30 8.73 0.99 -5.44
CA TRP A 30 7.74 0.99 -6.52
C TRP A 30 7.05 2.34 -6.65
N SER A 31 6.77 2.75 -7.89
CA SER A 31 6.00 3.95 -8.21
C SER A 31 5.03 3.69 -9.35
N ALA A 32 3.87 4.35 -9.30
CA ALA A 32 2.84 4.30 -10.35
C ALA A 32 3.21 5.25 -11.49
N THR A 33 3.91 4.75 -12.50
CA THR A 33 4.31 5.54 -13.68
C THR A 33 3.31 5.47 -14.82
N ALA A 34 3.32 6.48 -15.70
CA ALA A 34 2.53 6.57 -16.91
C ALA A 34 2.83 5.41 -17.86
N ALA A 35 4.13 5.18 -18.13
CA ALA A 35 4.59 4.10 -18.98
C ALA A 35 4.32 2.70 -18.38
N GLY A 36 4.34 2.58 -17.06
CA GLY A 36 4.19 1.32 -16.34
C GLY A 36 2.75 0.99 -15.98
N TYR A 37 2.29 1.45 -14.81
CA TYR A 37 1.00 1.08 -14.24
C TYR A 37 -0.15 1.71 -15.01
N PHE A 38 -0.09 3.01 -15.26
CA PHE A 38 -1.22 3.74 -15.82
C PHE A 38 -1.51 3.35 -17.27
N SER A 39 -0.51 3.10 -18.11
CA SER A 39 -0.72 2.61 -19.48
C SER A 39 -1.56 1.33 -19.54
N ARG A 40 -1.48 0.47 -18.51
CA ARG A 40 -2.10 -0.86 -18.44
C ARG A 40 -3.50 -0.87 -17.83
N VAL A 41 -3.85 0.10 -17.00
CA VAL A 41 -5.15 0.15 -16.34
C VAL A 41 -6.20 0.92 -17.16
N SER A 42 -7.46 0.80 -16.78
CA SER A 42 -8.57 1.57 -17.36
C SER A 42 -8.55 3.02 -16.86
N LYS A 43 -9.19 3.94 -17.60
CA LYS A 43 -9.33 5.35 -17.17
C LYS A 43 -10.04 5.46 -15.80
N ALA A 44 -11.08 4.66 -15.58
CA ALA A 44 -11.78 4.61 -14.30
C ALA A 44 -10.82 4.25 -13.16
N ARG A 45 -9.94 3.26 -13.36
CA ARG A 45 -8.96 2.87 -12.35
C ARG A 45 -7.89 3.93 -12.10
N MET A 46 -7.49 4.69 -13.13
CA MET A 46 -6.61 5.87 -12.95
C MET A 46 -7.28 6.91 -12.05
N LEU A 47 -8.56 7.19 -12.28
CA LEU A 47 -9.33 8.16 -11.48
C LEU A 47 -9.48 7.71 -10.03
N GLU A 48 -9.74 6.43 -9.79
CA GLU A 48 -9.77 5.86 -8.44
C GLU A 48 -8.41 6.02 -7.74
N ALA A 49 -7.31 5.72 -8.45
CA ALA A 49 -5.97 5.88 -7.90
C ALA A 49 -5.65 7.34 -7.53
N VAL A 50 -6.01 8.29 -8.40
CA VAL A 50 -5.83 9.73 -8.14
C VAL A 50 -6.74 10.22 -7.01
N THR A 51 -7.98 9.72 -6.96
CA THR A 51 -8.92 10.05 -5.87
C THR A 51 -8.39 9.59 -4.53
N GLU A 52 -7.78 8.42 -4.47
CA GLU A 52 -7.21 7.86 -3.25
C GLU A 52 -5.90 8.55 -2.83
N ALA A 53 -5.05 8.93 -3.79
CA ALA A 53 -3.76 9.54 -3.51
C ALA A 53 -3.84 11.06 -3.21
N VAL A 54 -4.77 11.76 -3.86
CA VAL A 54 -4.82 13.23 -3.87
C VAL A 54 -6.20 13.79 -3.56
N GLY A 55 -7.25 13.09 -3.98
CA GLY A 55 -8.64 13.49 -3.75
C GLY A 55 -9.47 13.58 -5.02
N ALA A 56 -10.79 13.61 -4.85
CA ALA A 56 -11.75 13.57 -5.95
C ALA A 56 -11.70 14.81 -6.86
N GLU A 57 -11.28 15.96 -6.33
CA GLU A 57 -11.18 17.21 -7.10
C GLU A 57 -10.16 17.10 -8.24
N GLU A 58 -8.95 16.62 -7.93
CA GLU A 58 -7.89 16.43 -8.93
C GLU A 58 -8.24 15.33 -9.93
N ALA A 59 -8.89 14.26 -9.47
CA ALA A 59 -9.41 13.22 -10.36
C ALA A 59 -10.42 13.82 -11.37
N GLY A 60 -11.30 14.72 -10.93
CA GLY A 60 -12.24 15.43 -11.81
C GLY A 60 -11.55 16.24 -12.90
N ARG A 61 -10.40 16.88 -12.60
CA ARG A 61 -9.65 17.70 -13.57
C ARG A 61 -9.07 16.88 -14.72
N ILE A 62 -8.67 15.62 -14.45
CA ILE A 62 -8.06 14.76 -15.48
C ILE A 62 -9.07 13.86 -16.20
N ALA A 63 -10.31 13.73 -15.71
CA ALA A 63 -11.32 12.79 -16.21
C ALA A 63 -11.63 12.93 -17.72
N GLY A 64 -11.59 14.15 -18.26
CA GLY A 64 -11.86 14.42 -19.67
C GLY A 64 -10.69 14.12 -20.63
N MET A 65 -9.49 13.84 -20.11
CA MET A 65 -8.29 13.70 -20.93
C MET A 65 -8.28 12.40 -21.75
N LYS A 66 -7.45 12.38 -22.81
CA LYS A 66 -7.13 11.14 -23.54
C LYS A 66 -6.33 10.21 -22.64
N LYS A 67 -6.33 8.90 -22.92
CA LYS A 67 -5.74 7.90 -22.02
C LYS A 67 -4.24 8.14 -21.74
N ALA A 68 -3.46 8.51 -22.77
CA ALA A 68 -2.04 8.81 -22.62
C ALA A 68 -1.84 10.05 -21.74
N ASP A 69 -2.46 11.17 -22.12
CA ASP A 69 -2.39 12.43 -21.36
C ASP A 69 -2.88 12.27 -19.91
N MET A 70 -3.91 11.46 -19.68
CA MET A 70 -4.42 11.13 -18.35
C MET A 70 -3.41 10.32 -17.53
N ALA A 71 -2.67 9.41 -18.16
CA ALA A 71 -1.63 8.63 -17.51
C ALA A 71 -0.45 9.52 -17.07
N ASP A 72 -0.01 10.43 -17.95
CA ASP A 72 1.04 11.41 -17.64
C ASP A 72 0.61 12.37 -16.52
N ALA A 73 -0.63 12.85 -16.56
CA ALA A 73 -1.18 13.71 -15.52
C ALA A 73 -1.30 12.96 -14.17
N ALA A 74 -1.75 11.70 -14.20
CA ALA A 74 -1.87 10.87 -13.00
C ALA A 74 -0.50 10.59 -12.37
N GLU A 75 0.54 10.29 -13.16
CA GLU A 75 1.91 10.11 -12.66
C GLU A 75 2.38 11.37 -11.91
N ARG A 76 2.22 12.55 -12.50
CA ARG A 76 2.62 13.82 -11.88
C ARG A 76 1.87 14.12 -10.59
N LEU A 77 0.60 13.73 -10.50
CA LEU A 77 -0.22 13.93 -9.30
C LEU A 77 0.19 12.98 -8.16
N LEU A 78 0.62 11.76 -8.50
CA LEU A 78 1.03 10.73 -7.55
C LEU A 78 2.52 10.75 -7.20
N GLU A 79 3.34 11.47 -7.96
CA GLU A 79 4.77 11.60 -7.74
C GLU A 79 5.07 12.08 -6.30
N GLY A 80 5.94 11.34 -5.61
CA GLY A 80 6.33 11.64 -4.22
C GLY A 80 5.27 11.33 -3.15
N ARG A 81 4.07 10.86 -3.51
CA ARG A 81 3.01 10.56 -2.53
C ARG A 81 3.08 9.16 -1.91
N GLY A 82 3.93 8.28 -2.46
CA GLY A 82 4.05 6.90 -1.98
C GLY A 82 2.78 6.07 -2.16
N TRP A 83 1.87 6.47 -3.05
CA TRP A 83 0.65 5.72 -3.30
C TRP A 83 0.98 4.37 -3.95
N LEU A 84 0.33 3.32 -3.46
CA LEU A 84 0.47 1.95 -3.93
C LEU A 84 -0.90 1.39 -4.32
N PRO A 85 -1.02 0.60 -5.39
CA PRO A 85 -2.24 -0.15 -5.66
C PRO A 85 -2.49 -1.18 -4.55
N PRO A 86 -3.76 -1.53 -4.26
CA PRO A 86 -4.14 -2.41 -3.14
C PRO A 86 -3.39 -3.74 -3.09
N VAL A 87 -3.03 -4.29 -4.25
CA VAL A 87 -2.29 -5.57 -4.35
C VAL A 87 -0.82 -5.47 -3.91
N LEU A 88 -0.28 -4.26 -3.79
CA LEU A 88 1.09 -4.01 -3.32
C LEU A 88 1.13 -3.43 -1.90
N ARG A 89 -0.04 -3.20 -1.28
CA ARG A 89 -0.11 -2.75 0.09
C ARG A 89 0.05 -3.95 1.00
N THR A 90 1.12 -3.95 1.78
CA THR A 90 1.20 -4.82 2.95
C THR A 90 0.19 -4.32 3.96
N ALA A 91 -0.52 -5.24 4.62
CA ALA A 91 -1.33 -4.88 5.79
C ALA A 91 -0.39 -4.24 6.83
N LEU A 92 -0.38 -2.91 6.88
CA LEU A 92 0.43 -2.19 7.85
C LEU A 92 0.04 -2.72 9.23
N VAL A 93 0.97 -3.39 9.90
CA VAL A 93 0.94 -3.48 11.35
C VAL A 93 0.88 -2.03 11.80
N LYS A 94 -0.27 -1.62 12.34
CA LYS A 94 -0.37 -0.38 13.07
C LYS A 94 0.74 -0.45 14.12
N GLU A 95 1.79 0.35 13.93
CA GLU A 95 2.83 0.50 14.94
C GLU A 95 2.07 0.78 16.26
N PRO A 96 2.24 -0.05 17.30
CA PRO A 96 1.70 0.31 18.59
C PRO A 96 2.40 1.61 18.96
N ASP A 97 1.60 2.67 19.09
CA ASP A 97 2.01 3.95 19.62
C ASP A 97 2.84 3.69 20.89
N ALA A 98 4.15 3.87 20.78
CA ALA A 98 5.07 3.75 21.88
C ALA A 98 4.96 5.03 22.71
N GLU A 99 4.00 5.08 23.64
CA GLU A 99 4.09 5.96 24.82
C GLU A 99 3.15 5.49 25.94
N ALA A 100 3.67 4.62 26.80
CA ALA A 100 3.49 4.72 28.26
C ALA A 100 4.49 3.77 28.93
N ALA A 101 5.76 4.19 28.91
CA ALA A 101 6.68 3.76 29.95
C ALA A 101 6.22 4.40 31.28
N SER A 102 5.71 3.58 32.20
CA SER A 102 5.71 3.91 33.62
C SER A 102 5.86 2.64 34.46
N SER A 103 7.08 2.49 34.96
CA SER A 103 7.49 1.97 36.28
C SER A 103 7.14 0.53 36.68
N GLU A 104 8.21 -0.26 36.81
CA GLU A 104 8.57 -1.11 37.95
C GLU A 104 7.54 -2.13 38.46
N ASP A 105 7.84 -3.42 38.24
CA ASP A 105 7.78 -4.40 39.33
C ASP A 105 8.85 -5.47 39.09
N ASP A 106 9.99 -5.25 39.75
CA ASP A 106 11.08 -6.19 39.91
C ASP A 106 10.66 -7.17 41.04
N ALA A 107 10.28 -8.41 40.70
CA ALA A 107 10.09 -9.47 41.70
C ALA A 107 10.13 -10.88 41.06
N TYR A 108 11.33 -11.42 40.86
CA TYR A 108 11.52 -12.88 40.73
C TYR A 108 12.28 -13.40 41.97
N PRO A 109 11.59 -13.93 43.00
CA PRO A 109 12.24 -14.63 44.10
C PRO A 109 12.38 -16.11 43.72
N PHE A 110 13.56 -16.50 43.24
CA PHE A 110 13.93 -17.92 43.24
C PHE A 110 15.40 -18.10 43.59
N ALA A 111 15.70 -18.00 44.89
CA ALA A 111 16.92 -18.53 45.51
C ALA A 111 16.77 -18.61 47.05
N ALA A 112 16.10 -19.65 47.53
CA ALA A 112 16.29 -20.35 48.80
C ALA A 112 15.65 -21.72 48.54
N GLU A 113 16.32 -22.86 48.64
CA GLU A 113 17.20 -23.37 49.69
C GLU A 113 18.00 -24.56 49.14
#